data_AF-A0A1Q9NZ79-F1
#
_entry.id   AF-A0A1Q9NZ79-F1
#
_cell.length_a   1.000
_cell.length_b   1.000
_cell.length_c   1.000
_cell.angle_alpha   90.00
_cell.angle_beta   90.00
_cell.angle_gamma   90.00
#
_symmetry.space_group_name_H-M   'P 1'
#
loop_
_entity.id
_entity.type
_entity.pdbx_description
1 polymer ?
#
loop_
_entity_poly.entity_id
_entity_poly.type
_entity_poly.pdbx_seq_one_letter_code
_entity_poly.pdbx_strand_id
1 'polypeptide(L)'
;MAKKGVITSVTVPINYSIVGKYELRRLTQIVKRDSHVIDKYLGIIQYHQKFLLQFKKGEYSGKLDELTLSTRHGRRPQHDLKSKFPRISHNELLECRDGALGLFKSYLE
;
A
#
# COMPACT_ATOMS: atom_id res chain seq x y z
N MET A 1 -21.28 -9.29 -28.19
CA MET A 1 -21.04 -9.59 -26.77
C MET A 1 -19.59 -10.04 -26.62
N ALA A 2 -18.72 -9.23 -26.00
CA ALA A 2 -17.29 -9.54 -25.89
C ALA A 2 -17.09 -10.74 -24.94
N LYS A 3 -16.32 -11.75 -25.39
CA LYS A 3 -15.92 -12.91 -24.56
C LYS A 3 -15.13 -12.40 -23.36
N LYS A 4 -15.63 -12.67 -22.14
CA LYS A 4 -14.90 -12.44 -20.89
C LYS A 4 -13.55 -13.16 -20.97
N GLY A 5 -12.46 -12.40 -21.02
CA GLY A 5 -11.10 -12.94 -21.07
C GLY A 5 -10.81 -13.77 -19.83
N VAL A 6 -10.32 -14.99 -20.03
CA VAL A 6 -9.89 -15.88 -18.94
C VAL A 6 -8.60 -15.29 -18.36
N ILE A 7 -8.62 -14.92 -17.08
CA ILE A 7 -7.42 -14.50 -16.33
C ILE A 7 -6.84 -15.75 -15.69
N THR A 8 -5.68 -16.20 -16.16
CA THR A 8 -4.95 -17.33 -15.58
C THR A 8 -3.89 -16.80 -14.62
N SER A 9 -4.05 -17.07 -13.32
CA SER A 9 -3.06 -16.73 -12.31
C SER A 9 -2.19 -17.95 -12.00
N VAL A 10 -0.86 -17.79 -12.05
CA VAL A 10 0.10 -18.86 -11.75
C VAL A 10 0.86 -18.50 -10.48
N THR A 11 0.82 -19.36 -9.47
CA THR A 11 1.61 -19.22 -8.25
C THR A 11 2.91 -20.00 -8.41
N VAL A 12 4.04 -19.30 -8.42
CA VAL A 12 5.38 -19.92 -8.53
C VAL A 12 6.09 -19.81 -7.18
N PRO A 13 6.50 -20.93 -6.56
CA PRO A 13 7.26 -20.89 -5.32
C PRO A 13 8.67 -20.37 -5.57
N ILE A 14 9.15 -19.48 -4.69
CA ILE A 14 10.53 -18.98 -4.73
C ILE A 14 11.42 -19.96 -3.95
N ASN A 15 12.49 -20.44 -4.59
CA ASN A 15 13.49 -21.24 -3.89
C ASN A 15 14.39 -20.34 -3.03
N TYR A 16 14.18 -20.35 -1.71
CA TYR A 16 14.99 -19.56 -0.78
C TYR A 16 16.31 -20.23 -0.39
N SER A 17 16.52 -21.52 -0.72
CA SER A 17 17.74 -22.26 -0.36
C SER A 17 18.99 -21.74 -1.07
N ILE A 18 18.81 -21.06 -2.21
CA ILE A 18 19.89 -20.40 -2.96
C ILE A 18 20.20 -18.99 -2.43
N VAL A 19 19.36 -18.44 -1.55
CA VAL A 19 19.52 -17.09 -1.01
C VAL A 19 20.40 -17.15 0.23
N GLY A 20 21.45 -16.33 0.27
CA GLY A 20 22.31 -16.22 1.44
C GLY A 20 21.55 -15.72 2.68
N LYS A 21 22.05 -16.07 3.87
CA LYS A 21 21.39 -15.74 5.15
C LYS A 21 21.20 -14.23 5.34
N TYR A 22 22.14 -13.41 4.85
CA TYR A 22 22.10 -11.96 4.98
C TYR A 22 21.05 -11.34 4.05
N GLU A 23 21.01 -11.81 2.81
CA GLU A 23 20.05 -11.40 1.78
C GLU A 23 18.63 -11.75 2.22
N LEU A 24 18.43 -12.96 2.73
CA LEU A 24 17.13 -13.42 3.24
C LEU A 24 16.66 -12.56 4.42
N ARG A 25 17.57 -12.24 5.36
CA ARG A 25 17.27 -11.37 6.49
C ARG A 25 16.87 -9.97 6.03
N ARG A 26 17.62 -9.38 5.09
CA ARG A 26 17.32 -8.06 4.52
C ARG A 26 15.96 -8.06 3.82
N LEU A 27 15.68 -9.07 3.00
CA LEU A 27 14.41 -9.22 2.30
C LEU A 27 13.24 -9.35 3.28
N THR A 28 13.40 -10.16 4.33
CA THR A 28 12.40 -10.31 5.40
C THR A 28 12.11 -8.99 6.10
N GLN A 29 13.14 -8.17 6.36
CA GLN A 29 12.97 -6.86 7.00
C GLN A 29 12.21 -5.89 6.11
N ILE A 30 12.52 -5.85 4.81
CA ILE A 30 11.84 -5.00 3.83
C ILE A 30 10.36 -5.40 3.75
N VAL A 31 10.09 -6.69 3.55
CA VAL A 31 8.71 -7.22 3.45
C VAL A 31 7.93 -6.89 4.72
N LYS A 32 8.49 -7.14 5.92
CA LYS A 32 7.80 -6.83 7.19
C LYS A 32 7.51 -5.34 7.36
N ARG A 33 8.46 -4.48 6.96
CA ARG A 33 8.27 -3.02 7.00
C ARG A 33 7.11 -2.64 6.09
N ASP A 34 7.10 -3.12 4.86
CA ASP A 34 6.10 -2.76 3.86
C ASP A 34 4.72 -3.30 4.24
N SER A 35 4.63 -4.54 4.72
CA SER A 35 3.39 -5.10 5.28
C SER A 35 2.82 -4.22 6.41
N HIS A 36 3.66 -3.78 7.35
CA HIS A 36 3.21 -2.95 8.45
C HIS A 36 2.72 -1.56 7.98
N VAL A 37 3.33 -1.00 6.93
CA VAL A 37 2.88 0.26 6.32
C VAL A 37 1.53 0.06 5.63
N ILE A 38 1.37 -1.03 4.86
CA ILE A 38 0.12 -1.40 4.19
C ILE A 38 -1.01 -1.56 5.22
N ASP A 39 -0.77 -2.25 6.34
CA ASP A 39 -1.74 -2.40 7.42
C ASP A 39 -2.19 -1.05 8.00
N LYS A 40 -1.26 -0.09 8.13
CA LYS A 40 -1.62 1.28 8.57
C LYS A 40 -2.47 2.00 7.55
N TYR A 41 -2.15 1.90 6.26
CA TYR A 41 -3.01 2.45 5.21
C TYR A 41 -4.41 1.84 5.25
N LEU A 42 -4.52 0.51 5.37
CA LEU A 42 -5.81 -0.18 5.46
C LEU A 42 -6.64 0.32 6.65
N GLY A 43 -6.03 0.47 7.83
CA GLY A 43 -6.74 1.01 9.00
C GLY A 43 -7.25 2.45 8.79
N ILE A 44 -6.46 3.29 8.11
CA ILE A 44 -6.85 4.67 7.77
C ILE A 44 -7.98 4.68 6.74
N ILE A 45 -7.89 3.81 5.73
CA ILE A 45 -8.93 3.63 4.70
C ILE A 45 -10.25 3.19 5.36
N GLN A 46 -10.20 2.20 6.25
CA GLN A 46 -11.38 1.73 6.99
C GLN A 46 -11.99 2.83 7.86
N TYR A 47 -11.17 3.60 8.58
CA TYR A 47 -11.64 4.71 9.41
C TYR A 47 -12.33 5.81 8.58
N HIS A 48 -11.78 6.13 7.40
CA HIS A 48 -12.31 7.15 6.50
C HIS A 48 -13.20 6.58 5.39
N GLN A 49 -13.68 5.33 5.53
CA GLN A 49 -14.37 4.61 4.46
C GLN A 49 -15.56 5.39 3.91
N LYS A 50 -16.37 6.02 4.77
CA LYS A 50 -17.52 6.84 4.34
C LYS A 50 -17.11 8.04 3.47
N PHE A 51 -16.02 8.71 3.83
CA PHE A 51 -15.50 9.86 3.09
C PHE A 51 -14.85 9.45 1.76
N LEU A 52 -14.19 8.29 1.74
CA LEU A 52 -13.59 7.72 0.54
C LEU A 52 -14.68 7.20 -0.43
N LEU A 53 -15.72 6.53 0.06
CA LEU A 53 -16.84 6.03 -0.75
C LEU A 53 -17.69 7.15 -1.39
N GLN A 54 -17.76 8.33 -0.76
CA GLN A 54 -18.42 9.51 -1.33
C GLN A 54 -17.64 10.11 -2.51
N PHE A 55 -16.34 9.84 -2.60
CA PHE A 55 -15.52 10.29 -3.73
C PHE A 55 -15.73 9.37 -4.94
N LYS A 56 -15.93 10.00 -6.11
CA LYS A 56 -16.14 9.31 -7.39
C LYS A 56 -15.08 8.22 -7.61
N LYS A 57 -15.50 7.11 -8.23
CA LYS A 57 -14.62 6.01 -8.69
C LYS A 57 -13.39 6.58 -9.42
N GLY A 58 -12.24 6.64 -8.75
CA GLY A 58 -10.97 6.99 -9.39
C GLY A 58 -9.97 7.79 -8.55
N GLU A 59 -10.41 8.64 -7.62
CA GLU A 59 -9.53 9.64 -6.95
C GLU A 59 -9.10 9.28 -5.52
N TYR A 60 -9.16 8.00 -5.14
CA TYR A 60 -8.84 7.55 -3.78
C TYR A 60 -7.39 7.82 -3.37
N SER A 61 -6.44 7.76 -4.32
CA SER A 61 -5.00 7.87 -4.06
C SER A 61 -4.58 9.27 -3.60
N GLY A 62 -4.96 10.31 -4.34
CA GLY A 62 -4.58 11.69 -4.02
C GLY A 62 -5.12 12.15 -2.67
N LYS A 63 -6.34 11.72 -2.32
CA LYS A 63 -6.94 12.06 -1.03
C LYS A 63 -6.36 11.31 0.15
N LEU A 64 -5.97 10.06 -0.09
CA LEU A 64 -5.24 9.29 0.90
C LEU A 64 -3.86 9.92 1.15
N ASP A 65 -3.20 10.47 0.12
CA ASP A 65 -1.96 11.24 0.30
C ASP A 65 -2.17 12.48 1.16
N GLU A 66 -3.21 13.26 0.93
CA GLU A 66 -3.54 14.41 1.78
C GLU A 66 -3.74 14.03 3.26
N LEU A 67 -4.22 12.81 3.52
CA LEU A 67 -4.44 12.29 4.87
C LEU A 67 -3.19 11.67 5.50
N THR A 68 -2.20 11.26 4.71
CA THR A 68 -1.13 10.37 5.17
C THR A 68 0.30 10.82 4.86
N LEU A 69 0.51 11.68 3.87
CA LEU A 69 1.82 12.05 3.35
C LEU A 69 2.07 13.55 3.50
N SER A 70 3.06 13.90 4.34
CA SER A 70 3.53 15.26 4.46
C SER A 70 4.45 15.62 3.29
N THR A 71 4.20 16.76 2.66
CA THR A 71 5.17 17.41 1.76
C THR A 71 5.99 18.44 2.53
N ARG A 72 7.24 18.71 2.12
CA ARG A 72 8.19 19.57 2.85
C ARG A 72 7.67 20.98 3.15
N HIS A 73 6.68 21.47 2.41
CA HIS A 73 6.13 22.82 2.54
C HIS A 73 4.60 22.85 2.78
N GLY A 74 4.01 21.71 3.14
CA GLY A 74 2.56 21.55 3.28
C GLY A 74 2.04 21.50 4.71
N ARG A 75 0.70 21.43 4.84
CA ARG A 75 0.03 21.11 6.12
C ARG A 75 0.46 19.71 6.57
N ARG A 76 0.67 19.53 7.88
CA ARG A 76 0.89 18.20 8.45
C ARG A 76 -0.39 17.38 8.31
N PRO A 77 -0.36 16.24 7.61
CA PRO A 77 -1.52 15.41 7.43
C PRO A 77 -1.94 14.77 8.76
N GLN A 78 -3.23 14.44 8.90
CA GLN A 78 -3.79 13.89 10.13
C GLN A 78 -3.09 12.58 10.55
N HIS A 79 -2.71 11.76 9.58
CA HIS A 79 -2.08 10.45 9.79
C HIS A 79 -0.70 10.39 9.14
N ASP A 80 0.19 11.32 9.46
CA ASP A 80 1.53 11.39 8.85
C ASP A 80 2.34 10.08 8.96
N LEU A 81 2.34 9.31 7.89
CA LEU A 81 3.05 8.04 7.77
C LEU A 81 4.53 8.27 7.51
N LYS A 82 4.93 9.37 6.87
CA LYS A 82 6.34 9.66 6.65
C LYS A 82 7.05 10.03 7.95
N SER A 83 6.35 10.68 8.88
CA SER A 83 6.84 10.91 10.24
C SER A 83 6.93 9.60 11.05
N LYS A 84 5.92 8.73 10.96
CA LYS A 84 5.89 7.41 11.64
C LYS A 84 6.93 6.44 11.09
N PHE A 85 7.21 6.49 9.80
CA PHE A 85 8.17 5.66 9.10
C PHE A 85 9.26 6.54 8.47
N PRO A 86 10.25 7.02 9.25
CA PRO A 86 11.25 7.95 8.73
C PRO A 86 12.19 7.28 7.71
N ARG A 87 12.42 5.96 7.85
CA ARG A 87 13.39 5.18 7.06
C ARG A 87 12.87 4.61 5.74
N ILE A 88 11.58 4.77 5.43
CA ILE A 88 11.01 4.40 4.14
C ILE A 88 11.00 5.63 3.24
N SER A 89 11.34 5.52 1.96
CA SER A 89 11.29 6.64 1.03
C SER A 89 9.84 7.07 0.75
N HIS A 90 9.68 8.25 0.17
CA HIS A 90 8.36 8.73 -0.23
C HIS A 90 7.75 7.84 -1.32
N ASN A 91 8.56 7.37 -2.28
CA ASN A 91 8.11 6.48 -3.35
C ASN A 91 7.66 5.12 -2.81
N GLU A 92 8.42 4.51 -1.90
CA GLU A 92 8.03 3.25 -1.25
C GLU A 92 6.71 3.39 -0.46
N LEU A 93 6.42 4.56 0.11
CA LEU A 93 5.13 4.83 0.76
C LEU A 93 3.97 4.90 -0.24
N LEU A 94 4.21 5.43 -1.44
CA LEU A 94 3.21 5.47 -2.52
C LEU A 94 2.94 4.07 -3.07
N GLU A 95 3.98 3.24 -3.21
CA GLU A 95 3.82 1.83 -3.61
C GLU A 95 3.01 1.04 -2.57
N CYS A 96 3.30 1.21 -1.27
CA CYS A 96 2.52 0.60 -0.20
C CYS A 96 1.05 1.07 -0.18
N ARG A 97 0.81 2.35 -0.48
CA ARG A 97 -0.55 2.91 -0.60
C ARG A 97 -1.32 2.24 -1.72
N ASP A 98 -0.70 2.09 -2.90
CA ASP A 98 -1.34 1.48 -4.05
C ASP A 98 -1.65 0.00 -3.81
N GLY A 99 -0.75 -0.71 -3.11
CA GLY A 99 -1.01 -2.07 -2.60
C GLY A 99 -2.22 -2.13 -1.66
N ALA A 100 -2.29 -1.23 -0.68
CA ALA A 100 -3.42 -1.16 0.26
C ALA A 100 -4.74 -0.84 -0.45
N LEU A 101 -4.74 0.09 -1.42
CA LEU A 101 -5.91 0.41 -2.23
C LEU A 101 -6.34 -0.76 -3.12
N GLY A 102 -5.39 -1.51 -3.69
CA GLY A 102 -5.67 -2.71 -4.46
C GLY A 102 -6.37 -3.78 -3.62
N LEU A 103 -5.86 -4.04 -2.42
CA LEU A 103 -6.48 -4.96 -1.46
C LEU A 103 -7.88 -4.50 -1.05
N PHE A 104 -8.05 -3.21 -0.74
CA PHE A 104 -9.34 -2.66 -0.35
C PHE A 104 -10.37 -2.72 -1.49
N LYS A 105 -9.96 -2.42 -2.74
CA LYS A 105 -10.83 -2.57 -3.91
C LYS A 105 -11.24 -4.02 -4.13
N SER A 106 -10.30 -4.96 -4.03
CA SER A 106 -10.59 -6.40 -4.14
C SER A 106 -11.53 -6.91 -3.05
N TYR A 107 -11.61 -6.24 -1.91
CA TYR A 107 -12.57 -6.58 -0.85
C TYR A 107 -13.98 -6.04 -1.13
N LEU A 108 -14.10 -4.97 -1.91
CA LEU A 108 -15.39 -4.35 -2.26
C LEU A 108 -16.03 -4.93 -3.54
N GLU A 109 -15.24 -5.56 -4.41
CA GLU A 109 -15.67 -6.28 -5.62
C GLU A 109 -16.08 -7.72 -5.32
#